data_AF-A0A656HD60-F1
#
_entry.id   AF-A0A656HD60-F1
#
_cell.length_a   1.000
_cell.length_b   1.000
_cell.length_c   1.000
_cell.angle_alpha   90.00
_cell.angle_beta   90.00
_cell.angle_gamma   90.00
#
_symmetry.space_group_name_H-M   'P 1'
#
loop_
_entity.id
_entity.type
_entity.pdbx_description
1 polymer ?
#
loop_
_entity_poly.entity_id
_entity_poly.type
_entity_poly.pdbx_seq_one_letter_code
_entity_poly.pdbx_strand_id
1 'polypeptide(L)'
;MFEGGDRLDFAEVKNTDHAGKVKYRYQYMDAGQNMIFRYDNAPHHRQIATFPHHKHDRDVIRDSCEPSLEDVLLEIAEYRKRR
;
A
#
# COMPACT_ATOMS: atom_id res chain seq x y z
N MET A 1 6.91 12.51 4.72
CA MET A 1 6.36 12.64 6.09
C MET A 1 5.25 13.68 6.03
N PHE A 2 4.13 13.41 6.67
CA PHE A 2 2.99 14.33 6.75
C PHE A 2 3.07 15.16 8.04
N GLU A 3 2.30 16.25 8.11
CA GLU A 3 2.08 16.97 9.37
C GLU A 3 1.49 16.02 10.42
N GLY A 4 2.01 16.07 11.64
CA GLY A 4 1.68 15.13 12.72
C GLY A 4 2.59 13.90 12.80
N GLY A 5 3.55 13.74 11.88
CA GLY A 5 4.60 12.73 11.96
C GLY A 5 4.30 11.40 11.26
N ASP A 6 3.04 11.18 10.85
CA ASP A 6 2.69 10.04 9.99
C ASP A 6 3.52 10.03 8.70
N ARG A 7 3.75 8.86 8.11
CA ARG A 7 4.66 8.70 6.97
C ARG A 7 4.15 7.69 5.96
N LEU A 8 4.21 8.04 4.68
CA LEU A 8 4.10 7.11 3.56
C LEU A 8 5.49 6.89 2.95
N ASP A 9 5.95 5.65 3.00
CA ASP A 9 7.11 5.17 2.22
C ASP A 9 6.61 4.43 1.00
N PHE A 10 7.02 4.87 -0.19
CA PHE A 10 6.59 4.22 -1.43
C PHE A 10 7.70 4.04 -2.45
N ALA A 11 7.55 3.01 -3.28
CA ALA A 11 8.34 2.77 -4.47
C ALA A 11 7.44 2.10 -5.52
N GLU A 12 7.61 2.49 -6.79
CA GLU A 12 6.88 1.93 -7.92
C GLU A 12 7.84 1.77 -9.10
N VAL A 13 7.78 0.61 -9.75
CA VAL A 13 8.49 0.31 -10.99
C VAL A 13 7.45 -0.07 -12.03
N LYS A 14 7.38 0.71 -13.10
CA LYS A 14 6.51 0.48 -14.25
C LYS A 14 7.34 0.25 -15.50
N ASN A 15 6.88 -0.65 -16.35
CA ASN A 15 7.35 -0.78 -17.72
C ASN A 15 6.41 0.06 -18.59
N THR A 16 6.94 0.98 -19.40
CA THR A 16 6.12 1.87 -20.24
C THR A 16 5.39 1.13 -21.37
N ASP A 17 5.87 -0.06 -21.72
CA ASP A 17 5.33 -0.88 -22.81
C ASP A 17 4.28 -1.88 -22.32
N HIS A 18 4.07 -1.99 -21.00
CA HIS A 18 3.14 -2.94 -20.40
C HIS A 18 2.20 -2.23 -19.41
N ALA A 19 0.94 -2.68 -19.36
CA ALA A 19 0.00 -2.18 -18.36
C ALA A 19 0.34 -2.75 -16.96
N GLY A 20 0.19 -1.91 -15.93
CA GLY A 20 0.39 -2.28 -14.53
C GLY A 20 1.81 -2.06 -14.00
N LYS A 21 2.04 -2.45 -12.75
CA LYS A 21 3.32 -2.27 -12.06
C LYS A 21 4.10 -3.57 -12.02
N VAL A 22 5.37 -3.50 -12.40
CA VAL A 22 6.32 -4.62 -12.25
C VAL A 22 6.55 -4.90 -10.77
N LYS A 23 6.78 -3.83 -9.99
CA LYS A 23 6.98 -3.92 -8.55
C LYS A 23 6.45 -2.66 -7.87
N TYR A 24 5.79 -2.80 -6.75
CA TYR A 24 5.44 -1.65 -5.92
C TYR A 24 5.41 -1.99 -4.44
N ARG A 25 5.53 -0.94 -3.63
CA ARG A 25 5.27 -0.96 -2.20
C ARG A 25 4.74 0.41 -1.79
N TYR A 26 3.65 0.44 -1.02
CA TYR A 26 3.13 1.63 -0.36
C TYR A 26 2.93 1.30 1.11
N GLN A 27 3.79 1.80 1.99
CA GLN A 27 3.76 1.51 3.42
C GLN A 27 3.42 2.78 4.19
N TYR A 28 2.23 2.83 4.78
CA TYR A 28 1.77 3.93 5.60
C TYR A 28 1.95 3.60 7.09
N MET A 29 2.57 4.52 7.82
CA MET A 29 2.97 4.36 9.22
C MET A 29 2.56 5.56 10.05
N ASP A 30 2.34 5.35 11.35
CA ASP A 30 2.17 6.43 12.31
C ASP A 30 3.50 7.12 12.67
N ALA A 31 3.44 8.19 13.46
CA ALA A 31 4.61 8.90 13.98
C ALA A 31 5.56 8.03 14.83
N GLY A 32 5.06 6.92 15.39
CA GLY A 32 5.84 5.92 16.13
C GLY A 32 6.48 4.86 15.24
N GLN A 33 6.37 4.98 13.91
CA GLN A 33 6.82 3.99 12.92
C GLN A 33 6.05 2.66 12.96
N ASN A 34 4.86 2.62 13.58
CA ASN A 34 4.01 1.44 13.51
C ASN A 34 3.29 1.41 12.15
N MET A 35 3.30 0.26 11.49
CA MET A 35 2.58 0.08 10.22
C MET A 35 1.07 0.14 10.47
N ILE A 36 0.42 1.06 9.78
CA ILE A 36 -1.05 1.15 9.74
C ILE A 36 -1.55 0.20 8.65
N PHE A 37 -1.06 0.37 7.42
CA PHE A 37 -1.29 -0.56 6.32
C PHE A 37 -0.14 -0.53 5.31
N ARG A 38 -0.06 -1.58 4.50
CA ARG A 38 0.84 -1.65 3.35
C ARG A 38 0.18 -2.30 2.16
N TYR A 39 0.45 -1.78 0.97
CA TYR A 39 0.15 -2.46 -0.29
C TYR A 39 1.46 -2.86 -0.97
N ASP A 40 1.57 -4.09 -1.44
CA ASP A 40 2.69 -4.52 -2.28
C ASP A 40 2.31 -5.71 -3.17
N ASN A 41 3.22 -6.08 -4.07
CA ASN A 41 3.06 -7.22 -4.98
C ASN A 41 4.16 -8.27 -4.81
N ALA A 42 4.75 -8.40 -3.62
CA ALA A 42 5.73 -9.46 -3.37
C ALA A 42 5.04 -10.85 -3.52
N PRO A 43 5.59 -11.76 -4.35
CA PRO A 43 4.87 -12.98 -4.78
C PRO A 43 4.90 -14.10 -3.73
N HIS A 44 4.53 -13.81 -2.48
CA HIS A 44 4.58 -14.76 -1.36
C HIS A 44 3.21 -15.30 -0.94
N HIS A 45 2.11 -14.61 -1.25
CA HIS A 45 0.75 -14.95 -0.81
C HIS A 45 -0.08 -15.60 -1.93
N ARG A 46 0.30 -16.77 -2.41
CA ARG A 46 -0.31 -17.43 -3.60
C ARG A 46 -1.77 -17.87 -3.43
N GLN A 47 -2.28 -17.87 -2.21
CA GLN A 47 -3.63 -18.34 -1.84
C GLN A 47 -4.72 -17.26 -1.93
N ILE A 48 -4.35 -16.00 -2.17
CA ILE A 48 -5.29 -14.87 -2.22
C ILE A 48 -5.85 -14.72 -3.63
N ALA A 49 -7.07 -14.19 -3.75
CA ALA A 49 -7.74 -14.07 -5.04
C ALA A 49 -7.06 -13.06 -5.97
N THR A 50 -6.40 -12.06 -5.40
CA THR A 50 -5.76 -10.95 -6.14
C THR A 50 -4.26 -11.14 -6.37
N PHE A 51 -3.73 -12.36 -6.21
CA PHE A 51 -2.29 -12.63 -6.34
C PHE A 51 -1.71 -12.05 -7.65
N PRO A 52 -0.56 -11.34 -7.62
CA PRO A 52 0.34 -11.13 -6.47
C PRO A 52 -0.04 -9.94 -5.58
N HIS A 53 -1.06 -9.17 -5.96
CA HIS A 53 -1.45 -7.93 -5.29
C HIS A 53 -2.16 -8.22 -3.98
N HIS A 54 -1.73 -7.53 -2.93
CA HIS A 54 -2.34 -7.67 -1.62
C HIS A 54 -2.17 -6.42 -0.76
N LYS A 55 -2.97 -6.38 0.30
CA LYS A 55 -2.86 -5.39 1.37
C LYS A 55 -2.53 -6.08 2.68
N HIS A 56 -1.52 -5.60 3.37
CA HIS A 56 -1.35 -5.80 4.81
C HIS A 56 -2.16 -4.73 5.55
N ASP A 57 -3.18 -5.16 6.30
CA ASP A 57 -3.91 -4.34 7.25
C ASP A 57 -3.52 -4.80 8.65
N ARG A 58 -2.55 -4.10 9.26
CA ARG A 58 -1.81 -4.58 10.43
C ARG A 58 -1.22 -5.98 10.15
N ASP A 59 -1.60 -6.99 10.91
CA ASP A 59 -1.10 -8.37 10.79
C ASP A 59 -1.94 -9.25 9.85
N VAL A 60 -2.95 -8.68 9.20
CA VAL A 60 -3.88 -9.43 8.33
C VAL A 60 -3.60 -9.13 6.86
N ILE A 61 -3.49 -10.20 6.05
CA ILE A 61 -3.44 -10.10 4.59
C ILE A 61 -4.87 -10.04 4.05
N ARG A 62 -5.14 -9.06 3.19
CA ARG A 62 -6.42 -8.91 2.49
C ARG A 62 -6.22 -8.92 0.99
N ASP A 63 -7.21 -9.47 0.30
CA ASP A 63 -7.37 -9.32 -1.14
C ASP A 63 -7.44 -7.81 -1.48
N SER A 64 -6.64 -7.41 -2.46
CA SER A 64 -6.65 -6.07 -3.02
C SER A 64 -6.07 -6.10 -4.41
N CYS A 65 -6.76 -5.51 -5.37
CA CYS A 65 -6.18 -5.22 -6.68
C CYS A 65 -4.99 -4.25 -6.55
N GLU A 66 -4.23 -4.08 -7.63
CA GLU A 66 -3.16 -3.09 -7.73
C GLU A 66 -3.72 -1.67 -7.50
N PRO A 67 -3.38 -0.98 -6.39
CA PRO A 67 -3.87 0.38 -6.15
C PRO A 67 -2.98 1.40 -6.87
N SER A 68 -3.53 2.51 -7.33
CA SER A 68 -2.74 3.68 -7.74
C SER A 68 -2.16 4.42 -6.52
N LEU A 69 -1.19 5.31 -6.74
CA LEU A 69 -0.72 6.20 -5.67
C LEU A 69 -1.84 7.13 -5.20
N GLU A 70 -2.73 7.55 -6.09
CA GLU A 70 -3.89 8.39 -5.77
C GLU A 70 -4.85 7.66 -4.84
N ASP A 71 -5.20 6.40 -5.13
CA ASP A 71 -6.05 5.58 -4.27
C ASP A 71 -5.48 5.50 -2.84
N VAL A 72 -4.16 5.27 -2.73
CA VAL A 72 -3.46 5.22 -1.44
C VAL A 72 -3.51 6.56 -0.72
N LEU A 73 -3.28 7.68 -1.41
CA LEU A 73 -3.34 9.01 -0.80
C LEU A 73 -4.75 9.38 -0.34
N LEU A 74 -5.78 9.01 -1.10
CA LEU A 74 -7.18 9.19 -0.71
C LEU A 74 -7.52 8.36 0.53
N GLU A 75 -7.07 7.10 0.60
CA GLU A 75 -7.25 6.28 1.79
C GLU A 75 -6.56 6.89 3.02
N ILE A 76 -5.33 7.40 2.86
CA ILE A 76 -4.62 8.12 3.94
C ILE A 76 -5.43 9.33 4.40
N ALA A 77 -5.95 10.13 3.47
CA ALA A 77 -6.77 11.29 3.80
C ALA A 77 -8.02 10.89 4.59
N GLU A 78 -8.71 9.83 4.18
CA GLU A 78 -9.88 9.29 4.89
C GLU A 78 -9.52 8.72 6.28
N TYR A 79 -8.40 8.02 6.40
CA TYR A 79 -7.90 7.53 7.68
C TYR A 79 -7.61 8.68 8.65
N ARG A 80 -6.96 9.75 8.18
CA ARG A 80 -6.62 10.92 8.99
C ARG A 80 -7.83 11.74 9.42
N LYS A 81 -8.94 11.72 8.67
CA LYS A 81 -10.22 12.36 9.09
C LYS A 81 -10.92 11.62 10.24
N ARG A 82 -10.60 10.34 10.46
CA ARG A 82 -11.25 9.48 11.47
C ARG A 82 -10.42 9.33 12.75
N ARG A 83 -9.22 9.91 12.78
CA ARG A 83 -8.37 10.04 13.96
C ARG A 83 -8.74 11.29 14.73
#